data_AF-A0A3B9QS63-F1
#
_entry.id   AF-A0A3B9QS63-F1
#
_cell.length_a   1.000
_cell.length_b   1.000
_cell.length_c   1.000
_cell.angle_alpha   90.00
_cell.angle_beta   90.00
_cell.angle_gamma   90.00
#
_symmetry.space_group_name_H-M   'P 1'
#
loop_
_entity.id
_entity.type
_entity.pdbx_description
1 polymer ?
#
loop_
_entity_poly.entity_id
_entity_poly.type
_entity_poly.pdbx_seq_one_letter_code
_entity_poly.pdbx_strand_id
1 'polypeptide(L)'
;ARLQSVEDTIHTRGSMVGVTARSLAQSAGQALGDARRMRDTRPKDAFHAAQQANNIASQAAQHAQKDIDDYNRRHNNYGGGSGAGSMVTGLVLGSLLSGHGG
;
A
#
# COMPACT_ATOMS: atom_id res chain seq x y z
N ALA A 1 -5.26 11.90 -6.82
CA ALA A 1 -6.30 11.07 -6.14
C ALA A 1 -5.69 9.77 -5.66
N ARG A 2 -6.20 9.14 -4.59
CA ARG A 2 -5.59 7.91 -3.99
C ARG A 2 -5.40 6.78 -4.99
N LEU A 3 -6.38 6.54 -5.87
CA LEU A 3 -6.29 5.53 -6.92
C LEU A 3 -5.09 5.76 -7.84
N GLN A 4 -4.84 7.00 -8.25
CA GLN A 4 -3.70 7.34 -9.12
C GLN A 4 -2.36 7.02 -8.46
N SER A 5 -2.23 7.24 -7.14
CA SER A 5 -1.02 6.89 -6.40
C SER A 5 -0.80 5.38 -6.34
N VAL A 6 -1.87 4.59 -6.24
CA VAL A 6 -1.82 3.12 -6.30
C VAL A 6 -1.43 2.65 -7.70
N GLU A 7 -2.06 3.19 -8.73
CA GLU A 7 -1.77 2.89 -10.13
C GLU A 7 -0.32 3.21 -10.48
N ASP A 8 0.20 4.36 -10.04
CA ASP A 8 1.60 4.77 -10.21
C ASP A 8 2.57 3.82 -9.50
N THR A 9 2.21 3.39 -8.28
CA THR A 9 3.01 2.42 -7.52
C THR A 9 3.06 1.07 -8.24
N ILE A 10 1.91 0.58 -8.74
CA ILE A 10 1.83 -0.65 -9.54
C ILE A 10 2.62 -0.50 -10.84
N HIS A 11 2.60 0.66 -11.48
CA HIS A 11 3.31 0.88 -12.72
C HIS A 11 4.82 0.91 -12.52
N THR A 12 5.30 1.65 -11.52
CA THR A 12 6.73 1.82 -11.22
C THR A 12 7.34 0.58 -10.59
N ARG A 13 6.58 -0.12 -9.74
CA ARG A 13 7.07 -1.25 -8.92
C ARG A 13 6.31 -2.54 -9.19
N GLY A 14 5.77 -2.69 -10.41
CA GLY A 14 4.85 -3.78 -10.74
C GLY A 14 5.41 -5.17 -10.46
N SER A 15 6.70 -5.40 -10.69
CA SER A 15 7.36 -6.68 -10.38
C SER A 15 7.32 -7.06 -8.90
N MET A 16 7.24 -6.08 -8.01
CA MET A 16 7.18 -6.27 -6.56
C MET A 16 5.75 -6.33 -6.03
N VAL A 17 4.77 -5.80 -6.78
CA VAL A 17 3.37 -5.71 -6.36
C VAL A 17 2.55 -6.92 -6.85
N GLY A 18 1.88 -7.58 -5.92
CA GLY A 18 1.12 -8.80 -6.13
C GLY A 18 -0.24 -8.61 -6.83
N VAL A 19 -0.85 -9.73 -7.22
CA VAL A 19 -2.12 -9.77 -7.97
C VAL A 19 -3.28 -9.15 -7.18
N THR A 20 -3.30 -9.30 -5.85
CA THR A 20 -4.36 -8.76 -4.99
C THR A 20 -4.43 -7.24 -5.07
N ALA A 21 -3.30 -6.54 -4.93
CA ALA A 21 -3.26 -5.09 -5.02
C ALA A 21 -3.73 -4.57 -6.40
N ARG A 22 -3.34 -5.27 -7.47
CA ARG A 22 -3.76 -4.93 -8.85
C ARG A 22 -5.26 -5.14 -9.06
N SER A 23 -5.81 -6.25 -8.60
CA SER A 23 -7.24 -6.54 -8.69
C SER A 23 -8.07 -5.49 -7.95
N LEU A 24 -7.64 -5.12 -6.73
CA LEU A 24 -8.28 -4.05 -5.96
C LEU A 24 -8.19 -2.69 -6.68
N ALA A 25 -7.05 -2.35 -7.29
CA ALA A 25 -6.93 -1.13 -8.07
C ALA A 25 -7.92 -1.11 -9.26
N GLN A 26 -8.08 -2.24 -9.96
CA GLN A 26 -9.06 -2.38 -11.03
C GLN A 26 -10.50 -2.18 -10.52
N SER A 27 -10.88 -2.82 -9.41
CA SER A 27 -12.20 -2.65 -8.80
C SER A 27 -12.45 -1.21 -8.35
N ALA A 28 -11.44 -0.54 -7.79
CA ALA A 28 -11.54 0.87 -7.42
C ALA A 28 -11.74 1.77 -8.66
N GLY A 29 -11.06 1.46 -9.77
CA GLY A 29 -11.25 2.15 -11.05
C GLY A 29 -12.67 1.99 -11.61
N GLN A 30 -13.24 0.79 -11.52
CA GLN A 30 -14.62 0.53 -11.93
C GLN A 30 -15.62 1.36 -11.12
N ALA A 31 -15.52 1.34 -9.79
CA ALA A 31 -16.38 2.13 -8.90
C ALA A 31 -16.25 3.65 -9.15
N LEU A 32 -15.04 4.13 -9.45
CA LEU A 32 -14.83 5.54 -9.81
C LEU A 32 -15.43 5.87 -11.18
N GLY A 33 -15.36 4.96 -12.14
CA GLY A 33 -16.02 5.08 -13.44
C GLY A 33 -17.54 5.19 -13.29
N ASP A 34 -18.14 4.35 -12.44
CA ASP A 34 -19.56 4.42 -12.08
C ASP A 34 -19.94 5.74 -11.43
N ALA A 35 -19.14 6.20 -10.46
CA ALA A 35 -19.32 7.49 -9.83
C ALA A 35 -19.33 8.64 -10.85
N ARG A 36 -18.43 8.61 -11.83
CA ARG A 36 -18.36 9.63 -12.89
C ARG A 36 -19.60 9.61 -13.79
N ARG A 37 -20.10 8.44 -14.16
CA ARG A 37 -21.32 8.30 -14.99
C ARG A 37 -22.56 8.78 -14.26
N MET A 38 -22.66 8.49 -12.97
CA MET A 38 -23.82 8.87 -12.15
C MET A 38 -23.77 10.32 -11.68
N ARG A 39 -22.62 11.00 -11.78
CA ARG A 39 -22.41 12.34 -11.19
C ARG A 39 -23.51 13.34 -11.56
N ASP A 40 -23.89 13.39 -12.83
CA ASP A 40 -24.80 14.41 -13.34
C ASP A 40 -26.28 13.99 -13.24
N THR A 41 -26.57 12.68 -13.14
CA THR A 41 -27.95 12.14 -13.12
C THR A 41 -28.40 11.69 -11.72
N ARG A 42 -27.47 11.19 -10.90
CA ARG A 42 -27.68 10.62 -9.56
C ARG A 42 -26.51 10.97 -8.63
N PRO A 43 -26.39 12.24 -8.21
CA PRO A 43 -25.22 12.71 -7.46
C PRO A 43 -25.02 12.03 -6.11
N LYS A 44 -26.10 11.59 -5.44
CA LYS A 44 -26.01 10.82 -4.19
C LYS A 44 -25.37 9.44 -4.42
N ASP A 45 -25.86 8.71 -5.42
CA ASP A 45 -25.30 7.40 -5.79
C ASP A 45 -23.86 7.53 -6.27
N ALA A 46 -23.54 8.59 -7.01
CA ALA A 46 -22.19 8.92 -7.42
C ALA A 46 -21.24 9.14 -6.23
N PHE A 47 -21.71 9.83 -5.19
CA PHE A 47 -20.92 10.03 -3.97
C PHE A 47 -20.68 8.70 -3.25
N HIS A 48 -21.68 7.83 -3.14
CA HIS A 48 -21.52 6.49 -2.56
C HIS A 48 -20.51 5.64 -3.35
N ALA A 49 -20.60 5.63 -4.69
CA ALA A 49 -19.66 4.94 -5.55
C ALA A 49 -18.23 5.49 -5.42
N ALA A 50 -18.06 6.81 -5.29
CA ALA A 50 -16.76 7.44 -5.06
C ALA A 50 -16.16 7.08 -3.68
N GLN A 51 -17.00 7.01 -2.63
CA GLN A 51 -16.58 6.55 -1.30
C GLN A 51 -16.12 5.09 -1.35
N GLN A 52 -16.88 4.23 -2.03
CA GLN A 52 -16.48 2.83 -2.25
C GLN A 52 -15.15 2.73 -3.00
N ALA A 53 -14.97 3.49 -4.08
CA ALA A 53 -13.72 3.55 -4.83
C ALA A 53 -12.53 3.96 -3.94
N ASN A 54 -12.72 4.94 -3.05
CA ASN A 54 -11.69 5.37 -2.10
C ASN A 54 -11.33 4.29 -1.07
N ASN A 55 -12.32 3.53 -0.57
CA ASN A 55 -12.09 2.45 0.37
C ASN A 55 -11.33 1.28 -0.29
N ILE A 56 -11.70 0.91 -1.52
CA ILE A 56 -11.01 -0.13 -2.28
C ILE A 56 -9.59 0.32 -2.63
N ALA A 57 -9.41 1.56 -3.09
CA ALA A 57 -8.09 2.11 -3.38
C ALA A 57 -7.19 2.14 -2.13
N SER A 58 -7.74 2.40 -0.95
CA SER A 58 -6.97 2.38 0.30
C SER A 58 -6.49 0.96 0.64
N GLN A 59 -7.31 -0.06 0.43
CA GLN A 59 -6.92 -1.46 0.59
C GLN A 59 -5.85 -1.85 -0.45
N ALA A 60 -6.02 -1.44 -1.71
CA ALA A 60 -5.04 -1.67 -2.76
C ALA A 60 -3.67 -1.08 -2.40
N ALA A 61 -3.64 0.14 -1.84
CA ALA A 61 -2.42 0.79 -1.37
C ALA A 61 -1.73 0.01 -0.25
N GLN A 62 -2.51 -0.47 0.74
CA GLN A 62 -1.97 -1.25 1.85
C GLN A 62 -1.36 -2.58 1.37
N HIS A 63 -2.04 -3.27 0.46
CA HIS A 63 -1.52 -4.51 -0.13
C HIS A 63 -0.27 -4.24 -0.97
N ALA A 64 -0.27 -3.22 -1.82
CA ALA A 64 0.90 -2.86 -2.62
C ALA A 64 2.11 -2.54 -1.74
N GLN A 65 1.91 -1.78 -0.66
CA GLN A 65 2.98 -1.44 0.28
C GLN A 65 3.53 -2.70 0.96
N LYS A 66 2.64 -3.59 1.43
CA LYS A 66 3.03 -4.86 2.03
C LYS A 66 3.85 -5.73 1.07
N ASP A 67 3.41 -5.84 -0.18
CA ASP A 67 4.11 -6.63 -1.20
C ASP A 67 5.51 -6.07 -1.47
N ILE A 68 5.66 -4.74 -1.52
CA ILE A 68 6.96 -4.06 -1.66
C ILE A 68 7.85 -4.32 -0.45
N ASP A 69 7.31 -4.21 0.77
CA ASP A 69 8.07 -4.44 2.00
C ASP A 69 8.53 -5.90 2.11
N ASP A 70 7.67 -6.86 1.75
CA ASP A 70 8.00 -8.28 1.71
C ASP A 70 9.04 -8.59 0.63
N TYR A 71 8.92 -7.98 -0.56
CA TYR A 71 9.93 -8.10 -1.62
C TYR A 71 11.29 -7.59 -1.16
N ASN A 72 11.34 -6.39 -0.57
CA ASN A 72 12.57 -5.79 -0.05
C ASN A 72 13.18 -6.65 1.06
N ARG A 73 12.38 -7.14 2.01
CA ARG A 73 12.86 -8.01 3.10
C ARG A 73 13.48 -9.30 2.55
N ARG A 74 12.85 -9.91 1.54
CA ARG A 74 13.37 -11.12 0.90
C ARG A 74 14.65 -10.84 0.11
N HIS A 75 14.68 -9.76 -0.66
CA HIS A 75 15.85 -9.39 -1.47
C HIS A 75 17.06 -8.99 -0.62
N ASN A 76 16.84 -8.26 0.48
CA ASN A 76 17.89 -7.85 1.40
C ASN A 76 18.48 -9.03 2.21
N ASN A 77 17.73 -10.13 2.37
CA ASN A 77 18.21 -11.34 3.05
C ASN A 77 19.11 -12.23 2.17
N TYR A 78 19.08 -12.09 0.84
CA TYR A 78 19.91 -12.88 -0.09
C TYR A 78 21.31 -12.30 -0.34
N GLY A 79 21.62 -11.11 0.19
CA GLY A 79 22.88 -10.38 -0.05
C GLY A 79 23.88 -10.35 1.12
N GLY A 80 23.62 -11.03 2.24
CA GLY A 80 24.41 -10.82 3.47
C GLY A 80 24.58 -12.08 4.31
N GLY A 81 25.37 -13.02 3.81
CA GLY A 81 26.10 -13.90 4.72
C GLY A 81 27.12 -13.07 5.51
N SER A 82 27.22 -13.35 6.82
CA SER A 82 28.24 -12.86 7.75
C SER A 82 28.23 -11.35 8.04
N GLY A 83 27.73 -10.97 9.21
CA GLY A 83 28.03 -9.64 9.74
C GLY A 83 27.18 -9.26 10.93
N ALA A 84 27.80 -9.32 12.09
CA ALA A 84 27.30 -8.76 13.33
C ALA A 84 26.77 -7.31 13.17
N GLY A 85 25.71 -6.99 13.93
CA GLY A 85 25.43 -5.63 14.41
C GLY A 85 25.03 -4.58 13.37
N SER A 86 23.75 -4.55 12.99
CA SER A 86 22.97 -3.31 12.74
C SER A 86 21.65 -3.62 12.00
N MET A 87 20.86 -4.59 12.50
CA MET A 87 19.43 -4.65 12.14
C MET A 87 18.64 -3.74 13.08
N VAL A 88 18.85 -2.43 12.95
CA VAL A 88 17.91 -1.40 13.46
C VAL A 88 17.11 -0.93 12.25
N THR A 89 16.13 -1.73 11.82
CA THR A 89 15.20 -1.31 10.75
C THR A 89 13.81 -1.91 10.94
N GLY A 90 13.35 -2.06 12.19
CA GLY A 90 11.92 -2.34 12.44
C GLY A 90 11.61 -3.38 13.51
N LEU A 91 12.56 -3.73 14.37
CA LEU A 91 12.18 -4.14 15.72
C LEU A 91 11.85 -2.86 16.48
N VAL A 92 10.63 -2.79 17.00
CA VAL A 92 10.33 -1.96 18.16
C VAL A 92 11.33 -2.38 19.24
N LEU A 93 12.44 -1.66 19.33
CA LEU A 93 13.35 -1.72 20.47
C LEU A 93 12.60 -1.06 21.64
N GLY A 94 11.62 -1.78 22.17
CA GLY A 94 11.27 -1.60 23.55
C GLY A 94 12.54 -1.88 24.35
N SER A 95 12.96 -0.90 25.15
CA SER A 95 13.90 -1.03 26.28
C SER A 95 15.37 -0.65 26.09
N LEU A 96 15.80 0.01 25.00
CA LEU A 96 17.21 0.44 24.85
C LEU A 96 17.38 1.96 24.73
N LEU A 97 16.55 2.72 25.45
CA LEU A 97 16.78 4.13 25.70
C LEU A 97 16.49 4.48 27.16
N SER A 98 17.55 4.92 27.84
CA SER A 98 17.56 5.82 28.99
C SER A 98 17.17 5.31 30.38
N GLY A 99 18.10 5.57 31.30
CA GLY A 99 17.93 5.56 32.74
C GLY A 99 19.25 5.23 33.46
N HIS A 100 20.37 5.87 33.12
CA HIS A 100 21.02 6.88 33.99
C HIS A 100 20.24 7.23 35.28
N GLY A 101 20.85 6.96 36.45
CA GLY A 101 20.42 7.52 37.74
C GLY A 101 20.47 6.52 38.90
N GLY A 102 21.60 6.46 39.60
CA GLY A 102 21.82 5.70 40.83
C GLY A 102 23.30 5.45 41.08
#